data_AF-A0A919BV66-F1
#
_entry.id   AF-A0A919BV66-F1
#
_cell.length_a   1.000
_cell.length_b   1.000
_cell.length_c   1.000
_cell.angle_alpha   90.00
_cell.angle_beta   90.00
_cell.angle_gamma   90.00
#
_symmetry.space_group_name_H-M   'P 1'
#
loop_
_entity.id
_entity.type
_entity.pdbx_description
1 polymer ?
#
loop_
_entity_poly.entity_id
_entity_poly.type
_entity_poly.pdbx_seq_one_letter_code
_entity_poly.pdbx_strand_id
1 'polypeptide(L)'
;MRRLPRSLSGWTMAVFGVLAAALGAVGLVAPDVLLTTMGFEPVPAGARAEGDHTLVFLTASSMAALNMGVYYVLAALADWRAFFRWTVPFRLLTCAVFTLAVVTGRAPSGFLGVGLWEGLGAVVTGAALWREGRSARTEPAAE
;
A
#
# COMPACT_ATOMS: atom_id res chain seq x y z
N MET A 1 6.38 -23.59 14.31
CA MET A 1 6.34 -22.12 14.15
C MET A 1 5.13 -21.75 13.31
N ARG A 2 4.09 -21.12 13.87
CA ARG A 2 2.92 -20.69 13.08
C ARG A 2 3.34 -19.52 12.19
N ARG A 3 3.30 -19.71 10.86
CA ARG A 3 3.70 -18.73 9.83
C ARG A 3 2.56 -17.82 9.36
N LEU A 4 1.48 -17.71 10.16
CA LEU A 4 0.26 -16.98 9.76
C LEU A 4 -0.02 -15.82 10.72
N PRO A 5 -0.57 -14.69 10.22
CA PRO A 5 -0.98 -13.57 11.06
C PRO A 5 -1.97 -14.03 12.14
N ARG A 6 -1.83 -13.45 13.34
CA ARG A 6 -2.61 -13.84 14.54
C ARG A 6 -3.86 -12.98 14.77
N SER A 7 -3.99 -11.85 14.07
CA SER A 7 -5.05 -10.85 14.26
C SER A 7 -5.72 -10.51 12.93
N LEU A 8 -6.95 -9.95 12.99
CA LEU A 8 -7.65 -9.49 11.79
C LEU A 8 -6.90 -8.32 11.16
N SER A 9 -6.39 -7.41 11.99
CA SER A 9 -5.52 -6.31 11.56
C SER A 9 -4.20 -6.80 10.96
N GLY A 10 -3.64 -7.90 11.45
CA GLY A 10 -2.48 -8.56 10.85
C GLY A 10 -2.78 -9.14 9.46
N TRP A 11 -3.96 -9.71 9.24
CA TRP A 11 -4.36 -10.21 7.92
C TRP A 11 -4.56 -9.10 6.89
N THR A 12 -5.17 -7.96 7.28
CA THR A 12 -5.31 -6.82 6.37
C THR A 12 -3.93 -6.30 5.94
N MET A 13 -2.96 -6.28 6.87
CA MET A 13 -1.59 -5.89 6.58
C MET A 13 -0.82 -6.89 5.74
N ALA A 14 -1.01 -8.18 5.96
CA ALA A 14 -0.36 -9.21 5.15
C ALA A 14 -0.82 -9.11 3.70
N VAL A 15 -2.13 -8.98 3.45
CA VAL A 15 -2.66 -8.82 2.08
C VAL A 15 -2.13 -7.55 1.44
N PHE A 16 -2.17 -6.42 2.16
CA PHE A 16 -1.66 -5.16 1.63
C PHE A 16 -0.15 -5.22 1.33
N GLY A 17 0.62 -5.82 2.23
CA GLY A 17 2.06 -6.01 2.08
C GLY A 17 2.41 -6.90 0.89
N VAL A 18 1.70 -8.02 0.71
CA VAL A 18 1.90 -8.92 -0.44
C VAL A 18 1.57 -8.21 -1.75
N LEU A 19 0.46 -7.48 -1.82
CA LEU A 19 0.09 -6.72 -3.02
C LEU A 19 1.12 -5.64 -3.35
N ALA A 20 1.58 -4.88 -2.35
CA ALA A 20 2.61 -3.86 -2.54
C ALA A 20 3.95 -4.46 -2.98
N ALA A 21 4.34 -5.60 -2.40
CA ALA A 21 5.53 -6.33 -2.79
C ALA A 21 5.44 -6.87 -4.23
N ALA A 22 4.31 -7.45 -4.59
CA ALA A 22 4.07 -7.97 -5.94
C ALA A 22 4.10 -6.85 -6.98
N LEU A 23 3.39 -5.73 -6.75
CA LEU A 23 3.41 -4.59 -7.65
C LEU A 23 4.81 -3.96 -7.75
N GLY A 24 5.53 -3.84 -6.63
CA GLY A 24 6.91 -3.38 -6.62
C GLY A 24 7.83 -4.29 -7.45
N ALA A 25 7.70 -5.60 -7.31
CA ALA A 25 8.45 -6.56 -8.13
C ALA A 25 8.07 -6.47 -9.62
N VAL A 26 6.79 -6.33 -9.96
CA VAL A 26 6.33 -6.11 -11.33
C VAL A 26 6.93 -4.83 -11.90
N GLY A 27 6.95 -3.73 -11.15
CA GLY A 27 7.54 -2.47 -11.62
C GLY A 27 9.05 -2.54 -11.86
N LEU A 28 9.77 -3.40 -11.14
CA LEU A 28 11.20 -3.64 -11.33
C LEU A 28 11.51 -4.56 -12.53
N VAL A 29 10.68 -5.58 -12.76
CA VAL A 29 10.91 -6.60 -13.80
C VAL A 29 10.23 -6.24 -15.13
N ALA A 30 9.04 -5.65 -15.07
CA ALA A 30 8.16 -5.35 -16.20
C ALA A 30 7.52 -3.96 -16.04
N PRO A 31 8.31 -2.87 -16.12
CA PRO A 31 7.82 -1.50 -15.89
C PRO A 31 6.67 -1.09 -16.82
N ASP A 32 6.70 -1.53 -18.07
CA ASP A 32 5.65 -1.22 -19.05
C ASP A 32 4.29 -1.84 -18.67
N VAL A 33 4.30 -3.02 -18.05
CA VAL A 33 3.09 -3.65 -17.49
C VAL A 33 2.55 -2.78 -16.35
N LEU A 34 3.41 -2.31 -15.45
CA LEU A 34 2.96 -1.44 -14.37
C LEU A 34 2.39 -0.11 -14.90
N LEU A 35 3.03 0.50 -15.89
CA LEU A 35 2.55 1.74 -16.54
C LEU A 35 1.17 1.54 -17.17
N THR A 36 0.98 0.48 -17.96
CA THR A 36 -0.33 0.18 -18.58
C THR A 36 -1.42 -0.08 -17.54
N THR A 37 -1.13 -0.82 -16.46
CA THR A 37 -2.13 -1.03 -15.39
C THR A 37 -2.54 0.28 -14.69
N MET A 38 -1.66 1.28 -14.66
CA MET A 38 -1.92 2.61 -14.11
C MET A 38 -2.58 3.55 -15.13
N GLY A 39 -2.84 3.08 -16.36
CA GLY A 39 -3.46 3.84 -17.44
C GLY A 39 -2.50 4.74 -18.22
N PHE A 40 -1.19 4.49 -18.14
CA PHE A 40 -0.18 5.18 -18.94
C PHE A 40 0.21 4.35 -20.17
N GLU A 41 0.45 5.03 -21.29
CA GLU A 41 0.99 4.40 -22.50
C GLU A 41 2.52 4.25 -22.37
N PRO A 42 3.09 3.04 -22.43
CA PRO A 42 4.53 2.86 -22.36
C PRO A 42 5.23 3.41 -23.60
N VAL A 43 6.32 4.14 -23.40
CA VAL A 43 7.17 4.60 -24.49
C VAL A 43 8.19 3.50 -24.84
N PRO A 44 8.27 3.04 -26.10
CA PRO A 44 9.26 2.04 -26.50
C PRO A 44 10.70 2.52 -26.25
N ALA A 45 11.61 1.60 -25.90
CA ALA A 45 12.98 1.95 -25.51
C ALA A 45 13.76 2.79 -26.54
N GLY A 46 13.55 2.56 -27.83
CA GLY A 46 14.19 3.33 -28.90
C GLY A 46 13.52 4.67 -29.23
N ALA A 47 12.39 5.00 -28.59
CA ALA A 47 11.60 6.21 -28.85
C ALA A 47 11.59 7.19 -27.66
N ARG A 48 12.32 6.89 -26.57
CA ARG A 48 12.43 7.78 -25.40
C ARG A 48 13.31 8.97 -25.74
N ALA A 49 12.78 10.17 -25.50
CA ALA A 49 13.51 11.42 -25.69
C ALA A 49 14.65 11.55 -24.65
N GLU A 50 15.69 12.32 -24.99
CA GLU A 50 16.68 12.74 -24.00
C GLU A 50 15.99 13.50 -22.84
N GLY A 51 16.25 13.08 -21.61
CA GLY A 51 15.61 13.63 -20.40
C GLY A 51 14.35 12.90 -19.94
N ASP A 52 13.93 11.81 -20.61
CA ASP A 52 12.88 10.94 -20.08
C ASP A 52 13.40 10.15 -18.85
N HIS A 53 13.05 10.64 -17.66
CA HIS A 53 13.40 10.01 -16.38
C HIS A 53 12.29 9.11 -15.83
N THR A 54 11.23 8.84 -16.61
CA THR A 54 10.07 8.07 -16.14
C THR A 54 10.47 6.71 -15.59
N LEU A 55 11.31 5.95 -16.32
CA LEU A 55 11.77 4.64 -15.86
C LEU A 55 12.67 4.70 -14.62
N VAL A 56 13.44 5.78 -14.45
CA VAL A 56 14.30 5.95 -13.28
C VAL A 56 13.45 6.16 -12.03
N PHE A 57 12.47 7.07 -12.09
CA PHE A 57 11.53 7.30 -11.01
C PHE A 57 10.65 6.07 -10.77
N LEU A 58 10.18 5.40 -11.82
CA LEU A 58 9.39 4.18 -11.70
C LEU A 58 10.17 3.06 -11.00
N THR A 59 11.45 2.87 -11.35
CA THR A 59 12.32 1.89 -10.70
C THR A 59 12.50 2.22 -9.22
N ALA A 60 12.80 3.48 -8.89
CA ALA A 60 12.95 3.93 -7.51
C ALA A 60 11.66 3.75 -6.69
N SER A 61 10.51 4.15 -7.25
CA SER A 61 9.19 3.98 -6.63
C SER A 61 8.82 2.50 -6.46
N SER A 62 9.15 1.66 -7.43
CA SER A 62 8.89 0.22 -7.39
C SER A 62 9.72 -0.48 -6.33
N MET A 63 10.99 -0.11 -6.19
CA MET A 63 11.86 -0.61 -5.12
C MET A 63 11.35 -0.18 -3.74
N ALA A 64 10.89 1.06 -3.60
CA ALA A 64 10.30 1.55 -2.36
C ALA A 64 9.01 0.77 -2.01
N ALA A 65 8.13 0.53 -2.99
CA ALA A 65 6.92 -0.26 -2.81
C ALA A 65 7.23 -1.72 -2.40
N LEU A 66 8.24 -2.33 -3.04
CA LEU A 66 8.70 -3.68 -2.71
C LEU A 66 9.16 -3.77 -1.25
N ASN A 67 10.04 -2.85 -0.84
CA ASN A 67 10.56 -2.80 0.53
C ASN A 67 9.43 -2.62 1.56
N MET A 68 8.54 -1.66 1.32
CA MET A 68 7.40 -1.41 2.21
C MET A 68 6.46 -2.62 2.28
N GLY A 69 6.22 -3.30 1.15
CA GLY A 69 5.43 -4.53 1.12
C GLY A 69 6.02 -5.63 1.99
N VAL A 70 7.33 -5.86 1.89
CA VAL A 70 8.06 -6.82 2.74
C VAL A 70 7.95 -6.42 4.22
N TYR A 71 8.17 -5.15 4.57
CA TYR A 71 8.02 -4.67 5.95
C TYR A 71 6.61 -4.89 6.50
N TYR A 72 5.57 -4.68 5.70
CA TYR A 72 4.18 -4.94 6.09
C TYR A 72 3.92 -6.42 6.35
N VAL A 73 4.44 -7.32 5.52
CA VAL A 73 4.33 -8.77 5.74
C VAL A 73 5.06 -9.19 7.02
N LEU A 74 6.29 -8.71 7.22
CA LEU A 74 7.05 -9.02 8.44
C LEU A 74 6.36 -8.47 9.69
N ALA A 75 5.84 -7.25 9.65
CA ALA A 75 5.08 -6.66 10.75
C ALA A 75 3.78 -7.43 11.04
N ALA A 76 3.09 -7.92 10.00
CA ALA A 76 1.92 -8.77 10.13
C ALA A 76 2.23 -10.11 10.81
N LEU A 77 3.34 -10.75 10.45
CA LEU A 77 3.80 -11.99 11.07
C LEU A 77 4.25 -11.80 12.53
N ALA A 78 4.81 -10.63 12.84
CA ALA A 78 5.21 -10.23 14.19
C ALA A 78 4.03 -9.73 15.06
N ASP A 79 2.82 -9.60 14.50
CA ASP A 79 1.66 -8.95 15.12
C ASP A 79 1.99 -7.56 15.72
N TRP A 80 2.76 -6.75 14.99
CA TRP A 80 3.21 -5.44 15.48
C TRP A 80 2.09 -4.38 15.41
N ARG A 81 1.17 -4.43 16.37
CA ARG A 81 -0.05 -3.59 16.37
C ARG A 81 0.22 -2.09 16.41
N ALA A 82 1.29 -1.65 17.06
CA ALA A 82 1.67 -0.23 17.06
C ALA A 82 1.94 0.28 15.64
N PHE A 83 2.64 -0.53 14.83
CA PHE A 83 2.86 -0.24 13.43
C PHE A 83 1.54 -0.19 12.65
N PHE A 84 0.61 -1.12 12.88
CA PHE A 84 -0.68 -1.11 12.20
C PHE A 84 -1.46 0.18 12.45
N ARG A 85 -1.44 0.70 13.68
CA ARG A 85 -2.07 1.98 14.03
C ARG A 85 -1.50 3.15 13.25
N TRP A 86 -0.18 3.17 13.03
CA TRP A 86 0.48 4.23 12.27
C TRP A 86 0.15 4.19 10.78
N THR A 87 -0.12 3.01 10.21
CA THR A 87 -0.48 2.95 8.79
C THR A 87 -1.81 3.66 8.48
N VAL A 88 -2.77 3.67 9.40
CA VAL A 88 -4.10 4.28 9.17
C VAL A 88 -3.98 5.76 8.80
N PRO A 89 -3.33 6.65 9.58
CA PRO A 89 -3.17 8.05 9.19
C PRO A 89 -2.33 8.22 7.92
N PHE A 90 -1.29 7.39 7.70
CA PHE A 90 -0.50 7.47 6.47
C PHE A 90 -1.32 7.11 5.23
N ARG A 91 -2.16 6.09 5.29
CA ARG A 91 -3.04 5.69 4.18
C ARG A 91 -4.12 6.74 3.90
N LEU A 92 -4.66 7.38 4.95
CA LEU A 92 -5.55 8.53 4.79
C LEU A 92 -4.82 9.72 4.14
N LEU A 93 -3.57 9.97 4.52
CA LEU A 93 -2.74 11.00 3.89
C LEU A 93 -2.51 10.70 2.40
N THR A 94 -2.16 9.46 2.05
CA THR A 94 -2.00 9.01 0.65
C THR A 94 -3.31 9.19 -0.13
N CYS A 95 -4.44 8.79 0.45
CA CYS A 95 -5.77 9.01 -0.12
C CYS A 95 -6.01 10.50 -0.42
N ALA A 96 -5.73 11.38 0.54
CA ALA A 96 -5.90 12.82 0.38
C ALA A 96 -4.98 13.39 -0.72
N VAL A 97 -3.70 13.02 -0.72
CA VAL A 97 -2.71 13.51 -1.70
C VAL A 97 -3.08 13.08 -3.11
N PHE A 98 -3.42 11.81 -3.34
CA PHE A 98 -3.80 11.35 -4.68
C PHE A 98 -5.13 11.93 -5.14
N THR A 99 -6.12 12.03 -4.26
CA THR A 99 -7.39 12.69 -4.60
C THR A 99 -7.16 14.14 -4.99
N LEU A 100 -6.36 14.89 -4.20
CA LEU A 100 -6.04 16.28 -4.50
C LEU A 100 -5.25 16.42 -5.80
N ALA A 101 -4.30 15.53 -6.07
CA ALA A 101 -3.52 15.53 -7.30
C ALA A 101 -4.43 15.41 -8.53
N VAL A 102 -5.45 14.55 -8.49
CA VAL A 102 -6.43 14.44 -9.58
C VAL A 102 -7.35 15.67 -9.65
N VAL A 103 -7.93 16.10 -8.53
CA VAL A 103 -8.86 17.26 -8.50
C VAL A 103 -8.17 18.55 -8.97
N THR A 104 -6.87 18.67 -8.75
CA THR A 104 -6.07 19.83 -9.20
C THR A 104 -5.48 19.67 -10.61
N GLY A 105 -5.80 18.58 -11.32
CA GLY A 105 -5.33 18.33 -12.68
C GLY A 105 -3.85 17.94 -12.80
N ARG A 106 -3.19 17.59 -11.70
CA ARG A 106 -1.77 17.18 -11.67
C ARG A 106 -1.57 15.70 -11.97
N ALA A 107 -2.61 14.88 -11.87
CA ALA A 107 -2.55 13.44 -12.10
C ALA A 107 -3.77 12.94 -12.89
N PRO A 108 -3.64 11.83 -13.65
CA PRO A 108 -4.75 11.20 -14.35
C PRO A 108 -5.86 10.73 -13.42
N SER A 109 -7.09 10.63 -13.92
CA SER A 109 -8.26 10.18 -13.16
C SER A 109 -8.10 8.78 -12.55
N GLY A 110 -7.26 7.91 -13.13
CA GLY A 110 -6.92 6.60 -12.57
C GLY A 110 -6.35 6.66 -11.14
N PHE A 111 -5.67 7.76 -10.78
CA PHE A 111 -5.14 7.95 -9.42
C PHE A 111 -6.23 8.13 -8.35
N LEU A 112 -7.47 8.49 -8.73
CA LEU A 112 -8.60 8.48 -7.79
C LEU A 112 -8.88 7.07 -7.31
N GLY A 113 -8.77 6.06 -8.18
CA GLY A 113 -8.95 4.67 -7.80
C GLY A 113 -7.94 4.25 -6.72
N VAL A 114 -6.68 4.65 -6.88
CA VAL A 114 -5.62 4.40 -5.89
C VAL A 114 -5.92 5.14 -4.57
N GLY A 115 -6.31 6.42 -4.64
CA GLY A 115 -6.67 7.19 -3.45
C GLY A 115 -7.82 6.55 -2.66
N LEU A 116 -8.90 6.18 -3.35
CA LEU A 116 -10.05 5.50 -2.75
C LEU A 116 -9.69 4.14 -2.15
N TRP A 117 -8.83 3.37 -2.83
CA TRP A 117 -8.32 2.09 -2.32
C TRP A 117 -7.55 2.26 -1.01
N GLU A 118 -6.69 3.28 -0.93
CA GLU A 118 -5.96 3.62 0.29
C GLU A 118 -6.89 4.05 1.42
N GLY A 119 -7.90 4.87 1.11
CA GLY A 119 -8.93 5.26 2.07
C GLY A 119 -9.72 4.07 2.62
N LEU A 120 -10.18 3.18 1.73
CA LEU A 120 -10.90 1.97 2.13
C LEU A 120 -10.04 1.06 3.01
N GLY A 121 -8.78 0.83 2.64
CA GLY A 121 -7.87 0.01 3.43
C GLY A 121 -7.55 0.61 4.81
N ALA A 122 -7.47 1.95 4.90
CA ALA A 122 -7.35 2.65 6.18
C ALA A 122 -8.57 2.42 7.07
N VAL A 123 -9.79 2.53 6.51
CA VAL A 123 -11.05 2.29 7.23
C VAL A 123 -11.15 0.85 7.71
N VAL A 124 -10.86 -0.13 6.84
CA VAL A 124 -10.92 -1.56 7.19
C VAL A 124 -9.92 -1.89 8.30
N THR A 125 -8.69 -1.41 8.19
CA THR A 125 -7.64 -1.64 9.20
C THR A 125 -7.98 -0.96 10.52
N GLY A 126 -8.44 0.29 10.48
CA GLY A 126 -8.88 1.04 11.66
C GLY A 126 -10.06 0.37 12.37
N ALA A 127 -11.04 -0.11 11.62
CA ALA A 127 -12.18 -0.85 12.16
C ALA A 127 -11.76 -2.18 12.81
N ALA A 128 -10.82 -2.91 12.21
CA ALA A 128 -10.25 -4.13 12.79
C ALA A 128 -9.55 -3.83 14.13
N LEU A 129 -8.67 -2.82 14.16
CA LEU A 129 -7.98 -2.40 15.39
C LEU A 129 -8.95 -1.95 16.48
N TRP A 130 -10.02 -1.23 16.11
CA TRP A 130 -11.05 -0.81 17.07
C TRP A 130 -11.83 -1.98 17.66
N ARG A 131 -12.18 -2.99 16.85
CA ARG A 131 -12.84 -4.23 17.33
C ARG A 131 -11.93 -5.03 18.25
N GLU A 132 -10.65 -5.16 17.91
CA GLU A 132 -9.65 -5.84 18.74
C GLU A 132 -9.43 -5.13 20.08
N GLY A 133 -9.33 -3.79 20.07
CA GLY A 133 -9.19 -2.99 21.28
C GLY A 133 -10.41 -3.03 22.21
N ARG A 134 -11.62 -3.20 21.66
CA ARG A 134 -12.83 -3.41 22.49
C ARG A 134 -12.87 -4.79 23.13
N SER A 135 -12.50 -5.83 22.38
CA SER A 135 -12.53 -7.22 22.88
C SER A 135 -11.53 -7.43 24.02
N ALA A 136 -10.34 -6.84 23.93
CA ALA A 136 -9.32 -6.87 25.00
C ALA A 136 -9.73 -6.12 26.27
N ARG A 137 -10.73 -5.23 26.19
CA ARG A 137 -11.25 -4.44 27.31
C ARG A 137 -12.47 -5.08 27.98
N THR A 138 -12.99 -6.15 27.40
CA THR A 138 -14.19 -6.87 27.87
C THR A 138 -13.85 -8.18 28.59
N GLU A 139 -12.60 -8.66 28.52
CA GLU A 139 -12.13 -9.72 29.43
C GLU A 139 -12.07 -9.16 30.86
N PRO A 140 -12.94 -9.63 31.79
CA PRO A 140 -12.81 -9.27 33.19
C PRO A 140 -11.49 -9.86 33.70
N ALA A 141 -10.77 -9.11 34.52
CA ALA A 141 -9.67 -9.66 35.30
C ALA A 141 -10.25 -10.83 36.12
N ALA A 142 -9.90 -12.06 35.74
CA ALA A 142 -10.11 -13.20 36.59
C ALA A 142 -9.19 -13.00 37.82
N GLU A 143 -9.83 -12.81 38.97
CA GLU A 143 -9.22 -12.71 40.30
C GLU A 143 -8.30 -13.89 40.63
#